data_AF-A0A7Y1TKZ7-F1
#
_entry.id   AF-A0A7Y1TKZ7-F1
#
_cell.length_a   1.000
_cell.length_b   1.000
_cell.length_c   1.000
_cell.angle_alpha   90.00
_cell.angle_beta   90.00
_cell.angle_gamma   90.00
#
_symmetry.space_group_name_H-M   'P 1'
#
loop_
_entity.id
_entity.type
_entity.pdbx_description
1 polymer ?
#
loop_
_entity_poly.entity_id
_entity_poly.type
_entity_poly.pdbx_seq_one_letter_code
_entity_poly.pdbx_strand_id
1 'polypeptide(L)'
;MDKYSFLNAAHTSFFADMYNKYLSHPDSVEPSWRAFFQGFDFGMESALDEIGVDTATGMAVLPTGQTVEMPETLQKEFQVIRLIDGYRSRGHLFTKTNPVRERRKYSPTLDIENFGLTESDLDTVFSAGEIIGIGSNTLKKIIGHLQNIYCDAIGVEYMYIRSPERVKWIQDWLNKNDNHANFDTSEKRHILKKLNQAVSFEGFLHTKYVGQKRFSLEGNESLIPAVDAIVERASTLGVKQFVMGMAHRGRLNVLTNIFGKAAKDIFSEFDGKDYEQEVFDGDVKYHLGWTSTRSSDNGNKINMNIAPNPSHLETVGAVVEGITRAKQDAHFPDDFSKVLPIVVHGDAAIAGQGIAYEVVQMANLDGYRTNGTIHIVVNNQIGFTTNY
;
A
#
# COMPACT_ATOMS: atom_id res chain seq x y z
N MET A 1 17.97 44.96 24.36
CA MET A 1 16.62 44.62 23.86
C MET A 1 16.75 43.26 23.20
N ASP A 2 16.04 42.27 23.73
CA ASP A 2 16.03 40.92 23.16
C ASP A 2 15.49 40.95 21.73
N LYS A 3 16.32 40.58 20.76
CA LYS A 3 15.97 40.66 19.33
C LYS A 3 14.82 39.73 18.91
N TYR A 4 14.43 38.81 19.78
CA TYR A 4 13.39 37.80 19.53
C TYR A 4 12.32 37.76 20.63
N SER A 5 12.17 38.85 21.39
CA SER A 5 11.17 38.96 22.48
C SER A 5 9.73 38.65 22.03
N PHE A 6 9.44 38.72 20.72
CA PHE A 6 8.12 38.43 20.16
C PHE A 6 7.81 36.92 20.08
N LEU A 7 8.82 36.04 20.07
CA LEU A 7 8.62 34.59 20.03
C LEU A 7 8.06 34.05 21.36
N ASN A 8 8.34 34.73 22.48
CA ASN A 8 7.91 34.31 23.81
C ASN A 8 6.49 34.75 24.19
N ALA A 9 5.81 35.56 23.35
CA ALA A 9 4.56 36.23 23.71
C ALA A 9 3.33 35.79 22.87
N ALA A 10 3.49 34.88 21.91
CA ALA A 10 2.42 34.52 20.97
C ALA A 10 1.88 33.09 21.18
N HIS A 11 0.57 32.91 21.00
CA HIS A 11 -0.07 31.60 20.98
C HIS A 11 0.22 30.87 19.65
N THR A 12 0.37 29.54 19.67
CA THR A 12 0.70 28.70 18.50
C THR A 12 -0.26 28.87 17.31
N SER A 13 -1.53 29.18 17.55
CA SER A 13 -2.51 29.52 16.51
C SER A 13 -2.12 30.77 15.70
N PHE A 14 -1.50 31.75 16.34
CA PHE A 14 -1.02 32.97 15.66
C PHE A 14 0.14 32.67 14.71
N PHE A 15 1.02 31.72 15.06
CA PHE A 15 2.11 31.29 14.19
C PHE A 15 1.60 30.57 12.94
N ALA A 16 0.61 29.69 13.09
CA ALA A 16 -0.01 28.99 11.96
C ALA A 16 -0.72 29.96 11.01
N ASP A 17 -1.48 30.91 11.54
CA ASP A 17 -2.14 31.95 10.74
C ASP A 17 -1.12 32.87 10.03
N MET A 18 -0.01 33.20 10.70
CA MET A 18 1.08 33.98 10.09
C MET A 18 1.83 33.24 9.00
N TYR A 19 2.07 31.96 9.18
CA TYR A 19 2.70 31.13 8.18
C TYR A 19 1.79 30.95 6.94
N ASN A 20 0.49 30.74 7.12
CA ASN A 20 -0.47 30.65 6.02
C ASN A 20 -0.58 31.95 5.20
N LYS A 21 -0.51 33.12 5.85
CA LYS A 21 -0.46 34.41 5.14
C LYS A 21 0.86 34.59 4.39
N TYR A 22 1.97 34.16 4.98
CA TYR A 22 3.27 34.17 4.31
C TYR A 22 3.28 33.28 3.05
N LEU A 23 2.71 32.06 3.10
CA LEU A 23 2.64 31.15 1.94
C LEU A 23 1.81 31.70 0.77
N SER A 24 0.79 32.52 1.05
CA SER A 24 -0.07 33.09 0.00
C SER A 24 0.41 34.45 -0.50
N HIS A 25 0.90 35.32 0.40
CA HIS A 25 1.39 36.66 0.08
C HIS A 25 2.57 37.04 1.00
N PRO A 26 3.81 36.64 0.67
CA PRO A 26 5.00 36.85 1.50
C PRO A 26 5.21 38.32 1.91
N ASP A 27 4.90 39.25 1.00
CA ASP A 27 5.07 40.70 1.22
C ASP A 27 4.08 41.32 2.23
N SER A 28 3.01 40.60 2.57
CA SER A 28 1.99 41.04 3.53
C SER A 28 2.39 40.81 5.00
N VAL A 29 3.46 40.06 5.25
CA VAL A 29 3.96 39.73 6.58
C VAL A 29 5.15 40.62 6.92
N GLU A 30 5.25 41.04 8.19
CA GLU A 30 6.34 41.89 8.67
C GLU A 30 7.71 41.29 8.31
N PRO A 31 8.71 42.11 7.92
CA PRO A 31 10.03 41.61 7.49
C PRO A 31 10.73 40.64 8.45
N SER A 32 10.56 40.81 9.77
CA SER A 32 11.13 39.93 10.80
C SER A 32 10.53 38.52 10.77
N TRP A 33 9.21 38.42 10.62
CA TRP A 33 8.47 37.16 10.45
C TRP A 33 8.71 36.51 9.10
N ARG A 34 8.82 37.30 8.04
CA ARG A 34 9.19 36.81 6.72
C ARG A 34 10.59 36.20 6.72
N ALA A 35 11.55 36.84 7.37
CA ALA A 35 12.90 36.29 7.53
C ALA A 35 12.91 35.02 8.38
N PHE A 36 12.07 34.93 9.42
CA PHE A 36 11.88 33.71 10.21
C PHE A 36 11.29 32.57 9.38
N PHE A 37 10.22 32.81 8.61
CA PHE A 37 9.60 31.78 7.78
C PHE A 37 10.44 31.42 6.56
N GLN A 38 11.17 32.36 5.97
CA GLN A 38 12.19 32.05 4.96
C GLN A 38 13.29 31.18 5.55
N GLY A 39 13.72 31.43 6.79
CA GLY A 39 14.66 30.57 7.51
C GLY A 39 14.08 29.20 7.88
N PHE A 40 12.77 29.11 8.12
CA PHE A 40 12.05 27.87 8.38
C PHE A 40 11.85 27.03 7.11
N ASP A 41 11.41 27.65 6.00
CA ASP A 41 11.30 27.02 4.68
C ASP A 41 12.66 26.59 4.17
N PHE A 42 13.66 27.46 4.28
CA PHE A 42 15.05 27.12 3.98
C PHE A 42 15.53 26.00 4.90
N GLY A 43 15.17 26.01 6.19
CA GLY A 43 15.43 24.92 7.12
C GLY A 43 14.75 23.61 6.74
N MET A 44 13.56 23.66 6.13
CA MET A 44 12.81 22.49 5.65
C MET A 44 13.32 21.96 4.31
N GLU A 45 13.66 22.83 3.35
CA GLU A 45 14.27 22.44 2.07
C GLU A 45 15.72 21.99 2.23
N SER A 46 16.46 22.57 3.19
CA SER A 46 17.86 22.23 3.49
C SER A 46 18.01 21.09 4.52
N ALA A 47 16.92 20.61 5.13
CA ALA A 47 16.93 19.47 6.05
C ALA A 47 17.20 18.12 5.35
N LEU A 48 17.20 18.10 4.01
CA LEU A 48 17.35 16.86 3.25
C LEU A 48 18.77 16.53 2.80
N ASP A 49 19.81 17.36 3.02
CA ASP A 49 21.17 16.90 2.69
C ASP A 49 22.37 17.36 3.56
N GLU A 50 22.45 18.54 4.21
CA GLU A 50 23.80 18.98 4.66
C GLU A 50 23.95 20.09 5.74
N ILE A 51 23.18 20.10 6.84
CA ILE A 51 23.46 21.02 7.97
C ILE A 51 23.53 20.28 9.32
N GLY A 52 24.73 20.27 9.91
CA GLY A 52 25.05 19.69 11.21
C GLY A 52 24.29 20.34 12.38
N VAL A 53 23.04 19.91 12.57
CA VAL A 53 22.32 20.06 13.84
C VAL A 53 22.79 18.94 14.76
N ASP A 54 23.65 19.27 15.71
CA ASP A 54 23.99 18.33 16.78
C ASP A 54 22.89 18.37 17.86
N THR A 55 21.83 17.57 17.65
CA THR A 55 20.76 17.40 18.63
C THR A 55 21.23 16.88 19.98
N ALA A 56 22.49 16.42 20.11
CA ALA A 56 23.07 16.08 21.40
C ALA A 56 23.51 17.30 22.22
N THR A 57 23.73 18.46 21.58
CA THR A 57 24.18 19.70 22.25
C THR A 57 23.07 20.74 22.44
N GLY A 58 21.94 20.59 21.74
CA GLY A 58 20.83 21.53 21.83
C GLY A 58 21.08 22.90 21.18
N MET A 59 22.12 23.00 20.35
CA MET A 59 22.55 24.24 19.70
C MET A 59 22.17 24.25 18.21
N ALA A 60 21.53 25.34 17.77
CA ALA A 60 21.25 25.61 16.37
C ALA A 60 22.27 26.59 15.79
N VAL A 61 22.89 26.26 14.66
CA VAL A 61 23.79 27.17 13.94
C VAL A 61 22.97 27.98 12.94
N LEU A 62 22.84 29.28 13.17
CA LEU A 62 22.19 30.20 12.26
C LEU A 62 23.02 30.39 10.98
N PRO A 63 22.40 30.80 9.85
CA PRO A 63 23.12 31.15 8.61
C PRO A 63 24.17 32.26 8.78
N THR A 64 24.07 33.02 9.86
CA THR A 64 25.04 34.05 10.27
C THR A 64 26.28 33.48 10.98
N GLY A 65 26.36 32.16 11.18
CA GLY A 65 27.40 31.48 11.95
C GLY A 65 27.22 31.58 13.46
N GLN A 66 26.13 32.20 13.95
CA GLN A 66 25.82 32.27 15.37
C GLN A 66 25.15 30.98 15.86
N THR A 67 25.65 30.44 16.97
CA THR A 67 25.02 29.33 17.68
C THR A 67 24.02 29.85 18.70
N VAL A 68 22.79 29.34 18.67
CA VAL A 68 21.73 29.66 19.64
C VAL A 68 21.31 28.38 20.37
N GLU A 69 21.24 28.44 21.70
CA GLU A 69 20.72 27.36 22.52
C GLU A 69 19.20 27.29 22.38
N MET A 70 18.69 26.12 21.97
CA MET A 70 17.27 25.90 21.81
C MET A 70 16.63 25.54 23.16
N PRO A 71 15.41 26.01 23.47
CA PRO A 71 14.68 25.54 24.64
C PRO A 71 14.52 24.00 24.59
N GLU A 72 14.73 23.33 25.72
CA GLU A 72 14.62 21.86 25.82
C GLU A 72 13.27 21.34 25.32
N THR A 73 12.18 22.06 25.59
CA THR A 73 10.83 21.73 25.11
C THR A 73 10.76 21.69 23.59
N LEU A 74 11.41 22.65 22.91
CA LEU A 74 11.45 22.72 21.46
C LEU A 74 12.35 21.63 20.88
N GLN A 75 13.46 21.31 21.54
CA GLN A 75 14.34 20.20 21.12
C GLN A 75 13.57 18.87 21.14
N LYS A 76 12.82 18.60 22.21
CA LYS A 76 12.02 17.37 22.34
C LYS A 76 10.90 17.29 21.30
N GLU A 77 10.26 18.40 20.93
CA GLU A 77 9.30 18.40 19.81
C GLU A 77 9.94 17.93 18.50
N PHE A 78 11.15 18.42 18.16
CA PHE A 78 11.88 17.95 16.98
C PHE A 78 12.27 16.46 17.07
N GLN A 79 12.62 15.98 18.26
CA GLN A 79 12.90 14.56 18.48
C GLN A 79 11.65 13.69 18.23
N VAL A 80 10.47 14.15 18.66
CA VAL A 80 9.18 13.47 18.38
C VAL A 80 8.84 13.50 16.89
N ILE A 81 9.13 14.60 16.18
CA ILE A 81 8.97 14.66 14.72
C ILE A 81 9.89 13.63 14.03
N ARG A 82 11.15 13.54 14.45
CA ARG A 82 12.09 12.53 13.93
C ARG A 82 11.61 11.10 14.22
N LEU A 83 11.01 10.86 15.38
CA LEU A 83 10.38 9.58 15.72
C LEU A 83 9.24 9.25 14.73
N ILE A 84 8.32 10.20 14.50
CA ILE A 84 7.23 10.04 13.51
C ILE A 84 7.78 9.66 12.13
N ASP A 85 8.80 10.36 11.65
CA ASP A 85 9.40 10.06 10.35
C ASP A 85 10.17 8.73 10.34
N GLY A 86 10.74 8.33 11.48
CA GLY A 86 11.30 6.99 11.69
C GLY A 86 10.26 5.88 11.48
N TYR A 87 9.06 6.04 12.04
CA TYR A 87 7.94 5.10 11.83
C TYR A 87 7.45 5.11 10.38
N ARG A 88 7.28 6.28 9.76
CA ARG A 88 6.85 6.40 8.36
C ARG A 88 7.80 5.72 7.38
N SER A 89 9.10 5.87 7.61
CA SER A 89 10.15 5.37 6.71
C SER A 89 10.48 3.90 6.94
N ARG A 90 10.53 3.44 8.20
CA ARG A 90 11.06 2.11 8.56
C ARG A 90 10.08 1.23 9.33
N GLY A 91 8.89 1.72 9.69
CA GLY A 91 7.91 0.95 10.47
C GLY A 91 7.53 -0.39 9.86
N HIS A 92 7.46 -0.46 8.53
CA HIS A 92 7.19 -1.69 7.78
C HIS A 92 8.18 -2.84 8.08
N LEU A 93 9.40 -2.53 8.52
CA LEU A 93 10.42 -3.51 8.92
C LEU A 93 10.05 -4.23 10.23
N PHE A 94 9.24 -3.60 11.08
CA PHE A 94 8.88 -4.04 12.44
C PHE A 94 7.45 -4.61 12.54
N THR A 95 6.83 -4.95 11.39
CA THR A 95 5.45 -5.43 11.31
C THR A 95 5.28 -6.90 11.67
N LYS A 96 4.07 -7.30 12.07
CA LYS A 96 3.68 -8.69 12.39
C LYS A 96 3.06 -9.41 11.20
N THR A 97 3.67 -9.27 10.01
CA THR A 97 3.07 -9.77 8.76
C THR A 97 3.40 -11.23 8.42
N ASN A 98 4.35 -11.87 9.11
CA ASN A 98 4.77 -13.23 8.77
C ASN A 98 3.98 -14.28 9.55
N PRO A 99 3.13 -15.09 8.91
CA PRO A 99 2.25 -16.04 9.60
C PRO A 99 2.94 -17.35 10.01
N VAL A 100 4.16 -17.62 9.52
CA VAL A 100 4.82 -18.93 9.70
C VAL A 100 6.09 -18.87 10.56
N ARG A 101 6.70 -17.68 10.73
CA ARG A 101 7.93 -17.51 11.52
C ARG A 101 8.10 -16.08 12.00
N GLU A 102 8.96 -15.91 13.01
CA GLU A 102 9.42 -14.57 13.42
C GLU A 102 10.19 -13.88 12.28
N ARG A 103 10.04 -12.55 12.18
CA ARG A 103 10.75 -11.74 11.20
C ARG A 103 12.22 -11.50 11.61
N ARG A 104 13.02 -11.10 10.62
CA ARG A 104 14.39 -10.60 10.84
C ARG A 104 14.36 -9.42 11.82
N LYS A 105 15.33 -9.38 12.74
CA LYS A 105 15.53 -8.24 13.64
C LYS A 105 16.30 -7.15 12.90
N TYR A 106 15.84 -5.92 13.01
CA TYR A 106 16.45 -4.74 12.39
C TYR A 106 16.99 -3.81 13.46
N SER A 107 18.13 -3.18 13.18
CA SER A 107 18.75 -2.15 14.00
C SER A 107 19.14 -0.93 13.14
N PRO A 108 19.12 0.30 13.69
CA PRO A 108 18.55 0.66 15.00
C PRO A 108 17.02 0.49 15.03
N THR A 109 16.48 0.19 16.20
CA THR A 109 15.05 -0.01 16.46
C THR A 109 14.28 1.32 16.38
N LEU A 110 12.97 1.27 16.63
CA LEU A 110 12.11 2.45 16.77
C LEU A 110 11.94 2.87 18.24
N ASP A 111 12.81 2.37 19.13
CA ASP A 111 12.83 2.75 20.54
C ASP A 111 13.17 4.24 20.69
N ILE A 112 12.53 4.91 21.64
CA ILE A 112 12.54 6.37 21.80
C ILE A 112 13.95 6.92 22.08
N GLU A 113 14.80 6.11 22.71
CA GLU A 113 16.19 6.42 23.04
C GLU A 113 17.02 6.65 21.77
N ASN A 114 16.71 5.97 20.67
CA ASN A 114 17.38 6.18 19.38
C ASN A 114 17.05 7.55 18.76
N PHE A 115 16.06 8.25 19.31
CA PHE A 115 15.64 9.59 18.89
C PHE A 115 15.98 10.67 19.92
N GLY A 116 16.70 10.30 21.00
CA GLY A 116 17.10 11.24 22.07
C GLY A 116 16.00 11.52 23.10
N LEU A 117 14.94 10.71 23.13
CA LEU A 117 13.85 10.77 24.11
C LEU A 117 14.05 9.72 25.21
N THR A 118 13.38 9.90 26.35
CA THR A 118 13.50 9.04 27.53
C THR A 118 12.14 8.60 28.04
N GLU A 119 12.12 7.59 28.91
CA GLU A 119 10.87 7.13 29.54
C GLU A 119 10.14 8.24 30.31
N SER A 120 10.86 9.22 30.88
CA SER A 120 10.24 10.37 31.56
C SER A 120 9.45 11.28 30.62
N ASP A 121 9.69 11.20 29.31
CA ASP A 121 8.97 12.00 28.32
C ASP A 121 7.63 11.38 27.90
N LEU A 122 7.36 10.11 28.27
CA LEU A 122 6.18 9.36 27.80
C LEU A 122 4.85 10.05 28.13
N ASP A 123 4.75 10.66 29.31
CA ASP A 123 3.54 11.37 29.75
C ASP A 123 3.57 12.88 29.43
N THR A 124 4.64 13.36 28.79
CA THR A 124 4.75 14.75 28.31
C THR A 124 3.90 14.93 27.06
N VAL A 125 3.18 16.05 26.99
CA VAL A 125 2.33 16.43 25.86
C VAL A 125 3.16 17.14 24.79
N PHE A 126 3.06 16.66 23.55
CA PHE A 126 3.74 17.19 22.38
C PHE A 126 2.73 17.63 21.32
N SER A 127 2.99 18.78 20.73
CA SER A 127 2.22 19.37 19.63
C SER A 127 2.45 18.61 18.32
N ALA A 128 3.59 17.90 18.20
CA ALA A 128 3.90 17.04 17.06
C ALA A 128 2.80 16.01 16.72
N GLY A 129 1.92 15.66 17.67
CA GLY A 129 0.74 14.82 17.40
C GLY A 129 -0.24 15.40 16.37
N GLU A 130 -0.22 16.72 16.15
CA GLU A 130 -1.02 17.37 15.10
C GLU A 130 -0.62 16.92 13.68
N ILE A 131 0.66 16.60 13.47
CA ILE A 131 1.20 16.13 12.17
C ILE A 131 0.60 14.79 11.74
N ILE A 132 0.14 13.99 12.70
CA ILE A 132 -0.48 12.67 12.49
C ILE A 132 -1.99 12.69 12.76
N GLY A 133 -2.58 13.88 12.90
CA GLY A 133 -4.03 14.07 12.97
C GLY A 133 -4.68 13.77 14.32
N ILE A 134 -3.92 13.56 15.40
CA ILE A 134 -4.46 13.24 16.74
C ILE A 134 -4.44 14.42 17.72
N GLY A 135 -4.07 15.61 17.23
CA GLY A 135 -3.89 16.81 18.04
C GLY A 135 -2.66 16.74 18.96
N SER A 136 -2.44 17.79 19.75
CA SER A 136 -1.45 17.78 20.82
C SER A 136 -1.74 16.64 21.82
N ASN A 137 -0.78 15.74 22.02
CA ASN A 137 -1.01 14.51 22.80
C ASN A 137 0.24 14.02 23.53
N THR A 138 0.07 13.08 24.47
CA THR A 138 1.23 12.50 25.16
C THR A 138 2.09 11.69 24.21
N LEU A 139 3.42 11.67 24.43
CA LEU A 139 4.34 10.86 23.63
C LEU A 139 3.91 9.40 23.58
N LYS A 140 3.43 8.85 24.70
CA LYS A 140 2.88 7.49 24.79
C LYS A 140 1.73 7.24 23.81
N LYS A 141 0.81 8.20 23.66
CA LYS A 141 -0.30 8.09 22.71
C LYS A 141 0.16 8.26 21.26
N ILE A 142 1.11 9.16 21.01
CA ILE A 142 1.74 9.32 19.69
C ILE A 142 2.39 8.00 19.26
N ILE A 143 3.18 7.37 20.14
CA ILE A 143 3.83 6.08 19.86
C ILE A 143 2.79 4.99 19.57
N GLY A 144 1.73 4.89 20.39
CA GLY A 144 0.66 3.91 20.18
C GLY A 144 -0.01 4.07 18.81
N HIS A 145 -0.31 5.30 18.41
CA HIS A 145 -0.86 5.63 17.09
C HIS A 145 0.07 5.18 15.95
N LEU A 146 1.36 5.50 16.06
CA LEU A 146 2.37 5.13 15.06
C LEU A 146 2.59 3.61 14.98
N GLN A 147 2.60 2.92 16.12
CA GLN A 147 2.72 1.46 16.19
C GLN A 147 1.53 0.77 15.52
N ASN A 148 0.31 1.25 15.75
CA ASN A 148 -0.89 0.72 15.10
C ASN A 148 -0.82 0.89 13.57
N ILE A 149 -0.43 2.07 13.08
CA ILE A 149 -0.39 2.36 11.64
C ILE A 149 0.69 1.55 10.92
N TYR A 150 1.92 1.56 11.46
CA TYR A 150 3.11 1.16 10.71
C TYR A 150 3.73 -0.16 11.15
N CYS A 151 3.37 -0.72 12.32
CA CYS A 151 4.06 -1.86 12.92
C CYS A 151 3.16 -3.05 13.29
N ASP A 152 1.86 -3.01 12.99
CA ASP A 152 0.97 -4.15 13.25
C ASP A 152 0.91 -5.13 12.07
N ALA A 153 -0.28 -5.60 11.66
CA ALA A 153 -0.42 -6.62 10.62
C ALA A 153 -0.24 -6.12 9.18
N ILE A 154 -0.07 -4.80 8.97
CA ILE A 154 0.07 -4.17 7.66
C ILE A 154 1.37 -3.36 7.62
N GLY A 155 2.24 -3.68 6.67
CA GLY A 155 3.42 -2.85 6.36
C GLY A 155 3.12 -1.90 5.22
N VAL A 156 3.48 -0.63 5.40
CA VAL A 156 3.26 0.42 4.40
C VAL A 156 4.59 1.00 3.97
N GLU A 157 4.85 0.96 2.68
CA GLU A 157 6.03 1.55 2.04
C GLU A 157 5.57 2.57 1.00
N TYR A 158 5.80 3.84 1.28
CA TYR A 158 5.34 4.94 0.43
C TYR A 158 6.25 6.17 0.42
N MET A 159 7.15 6.31 1.41
CA MET A 159 8.02 7.47 1.54
C MET A 159 9.02 7.63 0.37
N TYR A 160 9.19 6.61 -0.47
CA TYR A 160 9.97 6.70 -1.72
C TYR A 160 9.25 7.48 -2.84
N ILE A 161 7.96 7.77 -2.70
CA ILE A 161 7.17 8.51 -3.68
C ILE A 161 7.63 9.98 -3.66
N ARG A 162 8.07 10.49 -4.81
CA ARG A 162 8.58 11.87 -4.94
C ARG A 162 7.53 12.97 -4.86
N SER A 163 6.27 12.62 -5.09
CA SER A 163 5.13 13.55 -5.19
C SER A 163 4.56 13.81 -3.79
N PRO A 164 4.73 15.03 -3.22
CA PRO A 164 4.29 15.33 -1.87
C PRO A 164 2.77 15.21 -1.69
N GLU A 165 2.00 15.54 -2.73
CA GLU A 165 0.54 15.42 -2.73
C GLU A 165 0.07 13.96 -2.60
N ARG A 166 0.79 13.00 -3.22
CA ARG A 166 0.49 11.57 -3.08
C ARG A 166 0.89 11.05 -1.71
N VAL A 167 2.06 11.46 -1.21
CA VAL A 167 2.52 11.11 0.14
C VAL A 167 1.51 11.59 1.18
N LYS A 168 1.06 12.85 1.07
CA LYS A 168 0.03 13.42 1.95
C LYS A 168 -1.29 12.69 1.83
N TRP A 169 -1.75 12.37 0.61
CA TRP A 169 -2.97 11.59 0.41
C TRP A 169 -2.93 10.22 1.12
N ILE A 170 -1.80 9.52 1.07
CA ILE A 170 -1.61 8.25 1.80
C ILE A 170 -1.65 8.49 3.31
N GLN A 171 -0.95 9.52 3.82
CA GLN A 171 -0.93 9.85 5.23
C GLN A 171 -2.32 10.20 5.78
N ASP A 172 -3.08 11.01 5.06
CA ASP A 172 -4.45 11.39 5.41
C ASP A 172 -5.36 10.16 5.49
N TRP A 173 -5.12 9.15 4.64
CA TRP A 173 -5.85 7.89 4.68
C TRP A 173 -5.47 7.03 5.90
N LEU A 174 -4.16 6.87 6.15
CA LEU A 174 -3.64 6.05 7.27
C LEU A 174 -4.05 6.60 8.64
N ASN A 175 -4.01 7.93 8.82
CA ASN A 175 -4.28 8.59 10.09
C ASN A 175 -5.77 8.57 10.49
N LYS A 176 -6.68 8.23 9.56
CA LYS A 176 -8.12 8.28 9.82
C LYS A 176 -8.61 7.24 10.83
N ASN A 177 -8.00 6.06 10.83
CA ASN A 177 -8.44 4.88 11.58
C ASN A 177 -7.26 3.98 11.96
N ASP A 178 -6.09 4.58 12.16
CA ASP A 178 -4.84 3.90 12.48
C ASP A 178 -4.49 2.77 11.49
N ASN A 179 -4.85 2.91 10.21
CA ASN A 179 -4.71 1.86 9.19
C ASN A 179 -5.50 0.55 9.51
N HIS A 180 -6.57 0.64 10.30
CA HIS A 180 -7.42 -0.49 10.68
C HIS A 180 -8.86 -0.35 10.17
N ALA A 181 -9.29 -1.29 9.32
CA ALA A 181 -10.66 -1.30 8.83
C ALA A 181 -11.67 -1.53 9.97
N ASN A 182 -12.74 -0.73 10.00
CA ASN A 182 -13.85 -0.90 10.93
C ASN A 182 -15.00 -1.65 10.25
N PHE A 183 -14.90 -2.97 10.17
CA PHE A 183 -15.92 -3.81 9.54
C PHE A 183 -17.09 -4.11 10.46
N ASP A 184 -18.30 -4.02 9.91
CA ASP A 184 -19.51 -4.48 10.57
C ASP A 184 -19.61 -6.02 10.60
N THR A 185 -20.65 -6.54 11.26
CA THR A 185 -20.84 -8.00 11.40
C THR A 185 -21.14 -8.67 10.05
N SER A 186 -21.82 -7.97 9.14
CA SER A 186 -22.18 -8.51 7.82
C SER A 186 -20.95 -8.60 6.92
N GLU A 187 -20.08 -7.58 6.92
CA GLU A 187 -18.82 -7.56 6.18
C GLU A 187 -17.86 -8.65 6.70
N LYS A 188 -17.75 -8.81 8.02
CA LYS A 188 -16.97 -9.89 8.63
C LYS A 188 -17.48 -11.27 8.22
N ARG A 189 -18.80 -11.47 8.18
CA ARG A 189 -19.41 -12.72 7.70
C ARG A 189 -19.16 -12.95 6.22
N HIS A 190 -19.14 -11.91 5.40
CA HIS A 190 -18.82 -12.00 3.97
C HIS A 190 -17.37 -12.42 3.74
N ILE A 191 -16.43 -11.80 4.44
CA ILE A 191 -15.00 -12.19 4.39
C ILE A 191 -14.84 -13.66 4.80
N LEU A 192 -15.46 -14.07 5.91
CA LEU A 192 -15.44 -15.46 6.37
C LEU A 192 -16.07 -16.42 5.35
N LYS A 193 -17.17 -16.02 4.69
CA LYS A 193 -17.80 -16.82 3.63
C LYS A 193 -16.84 -17.04 2.46
N LYS A 194 -16.13 -15.99 2.02
CA LYS A 194 -15.14 -16.08 0.93
C LYS A 194 -13.96 -16.97 1.31
N LEU A 195 -13.49 -16.90 2.56
CA LEU A 195 -12.48 -17.82 3.09
C LEU A 195 -12.99 -19.27 3.12
N ASN A 196 -14.22 -19.50 3.60
CA ASN A 196 -14.83 -20.83 3.62
C ASN A 196 -14.95 -21.41 2.21
N GLN A 197 -15.33 -20.60 1.22
CA GLN A 197 -15.37 -21.00 -0.19
C GLN A 197 -13.97 -21.41 -0.69
N ALA A 198 -12.95 -20.62 -0.38
CA ALA A 198 -11.57 -20.91 -0.76
C ALA A 198 -11.07 -22.23 -0.17
N VAL A 199 -11.19 -22.40 1.16
CA VAL A 199 -10.75 -23.59 1.89
C VAL A 199 -11.54 -24.83 1.48
N SER A 200 -12.87 -24.73 1.39
CA SER A 200 -13.72 -25.88 1.05
C SER A 200 -13.44 -26.39 -0.36
N PHE A 201 -13.18 -25.49 -1.30
CA PHE A 201 -12.85 -25.85 -2.67
C PHE A 201 -11.52 -26.62 -2.75
N GLU A 202 -10.47 -26.12 -2.08
CA GLU A 202 -9.18 -26.83 -2.03
C GLU A 202 -9.30 -28.18 -1.32
N GLY A 203 -10.00 -28.22 -0.18
CA GLY A 203 -10.24 -29.45 0.56
C GLY A 203 -10.94 -30.51 -0.27
N PHE A 204 -11.97 -30.12 -1.04
CA PHE A 204 -12.64 -31.02 -1.97
C PHE A 204 -11.70 -31.56 -3.05
N LEU A 205 -10.95 -30.68 -3.73
CA LEU A 205 -10.00 -31.10 -4.76
C LEU A 205 -8.92 -32.03 -4.19
N HIS A 206 -8.44 -31.75 -2.98
CA HIS A 206 -7.45 -32.57 -2.29
C HIS A 206 -7.97 -33.99 -2.02
N THR A 207 -9.20 -34.12 -1.51
CA THR A 207 -9.80 -35.42 -1.21
C THR A 207 -10.20 -36.19 -2.48
N LYS A 208 -10.77 -35.52 -3.48
CA LYS A 208 -11.34 -36.18 -4.66
C LYS A 208 -10.30 -36.55 -5.72
N TYR A 209 -9.29 -35.69 -5.93
CA TYR A 209 -8.32 -35.80 -7.02
C TYR A 209 -6.89 -35.97 -6.49
N VAL A 210 -6.70 -37.01 -5.68
CA VAL A 210 -5.42 -37.35 -5.05
C VAL A 210 -4.33 -37.54 -6.10
N GLY A 211 -3.16 -36.92 -5.88
CA GLY A 211 -2.00 -37.04 -6.77
C GLY A 211 -2.04 -36.19 -8.05
N GLN A 212 -3.17 -35.54 -8.36
CA GLN A 212 -3.23 -34.61 -9.48
C GLN A 212 -2.65 -33.23 -9.12
N LYS A 213 -1.84 -32.65 -10.01
CA LYS A 213 -1.33 -31.28 -9.87
C LYS A 213 -2.50 -30.29 -10.02
N ARG A 214 -2.74 -29.51 -8.97
CA ARG A 214 -3.80 -28.47 -8.91
C ARG A 214 -3.30 -27.06 -8.58
N PHE A 215 -2.02 -26.92 -8.21
CA PHE A 215 -1.41 -25.65 -7.76
C PHE A 215 -2.24 -24.95 -6.68
N SER A 216 -2.44 -25.67 -5.57
CA SER A 216 -3.28 -25.28 -4.44
C SER A 216 -3.03 -23.85 -3.93
N LEU A 217 -4.11 -23.18 -3.53
CA LEU A 217 -4.07 -21.92 -2.80
C LEU A 217 -3.86 -22.10 -1.28
N GLU A 218 -3.76 -23.33 -0.78
CA GLU A 218 -3.60 -23.61 0.66
C GLU A 218 -2.48 -22.75 1.30
N GLY A 219 -2.81 -22.13 2.43
CA GLY A 219 -1.97 -21.16 3.15
C GLY A 219 -2.00 -19.72 2.60
N ASN A 220 -2.66 -19.48 1.47
CA ASN A 220 -2.81 -18.17 0.82
C ASN A 220 -4.28 -17.86 0.48
N GLU A 221 -5.22 -18.45 1.21
CA GLU A 221 -6.67 -18.38 0.96
C GLU A 221 -7.22 -16.95 1.08
N SER A 222 -6.50 -16.07 1.79
CA SER A 222 -6.78 -14.63 1.88
C SER A 222 -6.76 -13.92 0.52
N LEU A 223 -6.17 -14.51 -0.52
CA LEU A 223 -6.26 -14.00 -1.89
C LEU A 223 -7.71 -13.86 -2.37
N ILE A 224 -8.59 -14.81 -2.04
CA ILE A 224 -9.99 -14.79 -2.49
C ILE A 224 -10.78 -13.61 -1.91
N PRO A 225 -10.87 -13.41 -0.59
CA PRO A 225 -11.54 -12.21 -0.06
C PRO A 225 -10.83 -10.92 -0.46
N ALA A 226 -9.51 -10.90 -0.66
CA ALA A 226 -8.80 -9.70 -1.11
C ALA A 226 -9.21 -9.28 -2.54
N VAL A 227 -9.19 -10.22 -3.49
CA VAL A 227 -9.63 -9.97 -4.88
C VAL A 227 -11.11 -9.59 -4.91
N ASP A 228 -11.95 -10.27 -4.11
CA ASP A 228 -13.36 -9.94 -4.03
C ASP A 228 -13.58 -8.50 -3.54
N ALA A 229 -12.90 -8.09 -2.45
CA ALA A 229 -12.98 -6.74 -1.93
C ALA A 229 -12.52 -5.68 -2.95
N ILE A 230 -11.46 -5.95 -3.71
CA ILE A 230 -11.00 -5.08 -4.79
C ILE A 230 -12.10 -4.91 -5.84
N VAL A 231 -12.68 -6.01 -6.33
CA VAL A 231 -13.70 -5.99 -7.39
C VAL A 231 -14.97 -5.27 -6.93
N GLU A 232 -15.46 -5.57 -5.72
CA GLU A 232 -16.66 -4.95 -5.14
C GLU A 232 -16.46 -3.45 -4.90
N ARG A 233 -15.30 -3.06 -4.36
CA ARG A 233 -14.97 -1.66 -4.14
C ARG A 233 -14.81 -0.90 -5.45
N ALA A 234 -14.07 -1.45 -6.40
CA ALA A 234 -13.86 -0.86 -7.73
C ALA A 234 -15.19 -0.70 -8.49
N SER A 235 -16.08 -1.69 -8.41
CA SER A 235 -17.43 -1.60 -8.98
C SER A 235 -18.22 -0.43 -8.39
N THR A 236 -18.14 -0.20 -7.07
CA THR A 236 -18.77 0.94 -6.40
C THR A 236 -18.19 2.29 -6.86
N LEU A 237 -16.90 2.32 -7.21
CA LEU A 237 -16.22 3.49 -7.79
C LEU A 237 -16.48 3.65 -9.29
N GLY A 238 -17.27 2.76 -9.90
CA GLY A 238 -17.74 2.88 -11.27
C GLY A 238 -16.97 2.07 -12.31
N VAL A 239 -16.00 1.25 -11.91
CA VAL A 239 -15.32 0.29 -12.81
C VAL A 239 -16.36 -0.66 -13.41
N LYS A 240 -16.26 -0.90 -14.73
CA LYS A 240 -17.21 -1.74 -15.49
C LYS A 240 -16.56 -3.01 -16.00
N GLN A 241 -15.27 -2.98 -16.30
CA GLN A 241 -14.53 -4.12 -16.82
C GLN A 241 -13.28 -4.40 -15.99
N PHE A 242 -13.02 -5.68 -15.74
CA PHE A 242 -11.83 -6.17 -15.05
C PHE A 242 -11.08 -7.11 -15.98
N VAL A 243 -9.78 -6.89 -16.10
CA VAL A 243 -8.88 -7.77 -16.86
C VAL A 243 -7.85 -8.31 -15.89
N MET A 244 -7.83 -9.62 -15.70
CA MET A 244 -6.94 -10.28 -14.76
C MET A 244 -5.92 -11.16 -15.46
N GLY A 245 -4.68 -11.12 -14.99
CA GLY A 245 -3.66 -12.13 -15.27
C GLY A 245 -3.16 -12.71 -13.95
N MET A 246 -2.90 -14.01 -13.93
CA MET A 246 -2.31 -14.64 -12.74
C MET A 246 -1.46 -15.84 -13.09
N ALA A 247 -0.47 -16.12 -12.23
CA ALA A 247 0.24 -17.38 -12.21
C ALA A 247 -0.69 -18.58 -11.89
N HIS A 248 -0.14 -19.80 -11.88
CA HIS A 248 -0.91 -21.03 -11.67
C HIS A 248 -1.47 -21.17 -10.23
N ARG A 249 -0.86 -20.54 -9.23
CA ARG A 249 -1.21 -20.73 -7.81
C ARG A 249 -2.60 -20.20 -7.49
N GLY A 250 -3.49 -21.09 -7.07
CA GLY A 250 -4.88 -20.79 -6.74
C GLY A 250 -5.77 -20.41 -7.91
N ARG A 251 -5.33 -20.62 -9.16
CA ARG A 251 -6.10 -20.20 -10.34
C ARG A 251 -7.48 -20.85 -10.43
N LEU A 252 -7.58 -22.14 -10.14
CA LEU A 252 -8.86 -22.87 -10.14
C LEU A 252 -9.83 -22.30 -9.08
N ASN A 253 -9.27 -21.88 -7.95
CA ASN A 253 -10.01 -21.26 -6.85
C ASN A 253 -10.55 -19.88 -7.29
N VAL A 254 -9.70 -19.05 -7.90
CA VAL A 254 -10.09 -17.74 -8.47
C VAL A 254 -11.15 -17.91 -9.57
N LEU A 255 -10.96 -18.86 -10.50
CA LEU A 255 -11.94 -19.14 -11.56
C LEU A 255 -13.33 -19.45 -10.99
N THR A 256 -13.39 -20.26 -9.94
CA THR A 256 -14.66 -20.68 -9.33
C THR A 256 -15.26 -19.57 -8.45
N ASN A 257 -14.46 -19.05 -7.51
CA ASN A 257 -14.96 -18.22 -6.41
C ASN A 257 -14.98 -16.71 -6.71
N ILE A 258 -14.26 -16.26 -7.76
CA ILE A 258 -14.26 -14.86 -8.22
C ILE A 258 -14.96 -14.72 -9.57
N PHE A 259 -14.59 -15.56 -10.55
CA PHE A 259 -15.11 -15.48 -11.91
C PHE A 259 -16.41 -16.26 -12.13
N GLY A 260 -16.82 -17.09 -11.17
CA GLY A 260 -18.08 -17.84 -11.24
C GLY A 260 -18.09 -18.97 -12.26
N LYS A 261 -16.93 -19.47 -12.69
CA LYS A 261 -16.85 -20.70 -13.50
C LYS A 261 -17.45 -21.84 -12.69
N ALA A 262 -18.35 -22.62 -13.27
CA ALA A 262 -19.07 -23.64 -12.51
C ALA A 262 -18.09 -24.73 -12.05
N ALA A 263 -18.17 -25.12 -10.78
CA ALA A 263 -17.29 -26.14 -10.22
C ALA A 263 -17.38 -27.47 -10.99
N LYS A 264 -18.56 -27.81 -11.51
CA LYS A 264 -18.77 -28.98 -12.39
C LYS A 264 -17.88 -28.97 -13.63
N ASP A 265 -17.64 -27.80 -14.22
CA ASP A 265 -16.86 -27.66 -15.46
C ASP A 265 -15.39 -27.87 -15.12
N ILE A 266 -14.93 -27.29 -14.01
CA ILE A 266 -13.59 -27.57 -13.46
C ILE A 266 -13.42 -29.07 -13.19
N PHE A 267 -14.38 -29.72 -12.53
CA PHE A 267 -14.27 -31.15 -12.20
C PHE A 267 -14.24 -32.03 -13.45
N SER A 268 -14.99 -31.70 -14.49
CA SER A 268 -14.91 -32.43 -15.76
C SER A 268 -13.53 -32.38 -16.42
N GLU A 269 -12.78 -31.28 -16.23
CA GLU A 269 -11.39 -31.16 -16.69
C GLU A 269 -10.40 -32.01 -15.86
N PHE A 270 -10.79 -32.45 -14.65
CA PHE A 270 -10.04 -33.44 -13.87
C PHE A 270 -10.39 -34.88 -14.25
N ASP A 271 -11.61 -35.12 -14.70
CA ASP A 271 -12.10 -36.43 -15.12
C ASP A 271 -11.64 -36.80 -16.55
N GLY A 272 -11.00 -35.88 -17.27
CA GLY A 272 -10.36 -36.13 -18.56
C GLY A 272 -11.31 -36.28 -19.74
N LYS A 273 -12.46 -35.58 -19.71
CA LYS A 273 -13.33 -35.54 -20.89
C LYS A 273 -12.65 -34.76 -22.02
N ASP A 274 -12.60 -35.37 -23.20
CA ASP A 274 -12.12 -34.71 -24.42
C ASP A 274 -12.94 -33.44 -24.70
N TYR A 275 -12.27 -32.41 -25.21
CA TYR A 275 -12.94 -31.20 -25.67
C TYR A 275 -13.87 -31.58 -26.84
N GLU A 276 -15.12 -31.12 -26.81
CA GLU A 276 -16.10 -31.40 -27.88
C GLU A 276 -15.70 -30.79 -29.25
N GLN A 277 -14.70 -29.89 -29.27
CA GLN A 277 -14.25 -29.20 -30.49
C GLN A 277 -13.00 -29.86 -31.08
N GLU A 278 -13.13 -30.46 -32.28
CA GLU A 278 -12.05 -31.13 -33.03
C GLU A 278 -10.87 -30.22 -33.43
N VAL A 279 -11.00 -28.90 -33.31
CA VAL A 279 -9.97 -27.90 -33.74
C VAL A 279 -9.10 -27.42 -32.57
N PHE A 280 -9.30 -27.94 -31.36
CA PHE A 280 -8.62 -27.49 -30.16
C PHE A 280 -7.71 -28.58 -29.60
N ASP A 281 -6.39 -28.42 -29.78
CA ASP A 281 -5.36 -29.32 -29.20
C ASP A 281 -5.34 -29.30 -27.66
N GLY A 282 -6.04 -28.34 -27.04
CA GLY A 282 -6.13 -28.20 -25.60
C GLY A 282 -4.96 -27.45 -24.97
N ASP A 283 -5.15 -27.07 -23.71
CA ASP A 283 -4.07 -26.78 -22.77
C ASP A 283 -4.50 -27.31 -21.39
N VAL A 284 -3.59 -27.33 -20.43
CA VAL A 284 -3.91 -27.72 -19.06
C VAL A 284 -4.92 -26.73 -18.45
N LYS A 285 -5.85 -27.26 -17.66
CA LYS A 285 -6.95 -26.53 -16.99
C LYS A 285 -6.61 -25.20 -16.32
N TYR A 286 -5.38 -25.04 -15.85
CA TYR A 286 -4.89 -23.83 -15.21
C TYR A 286 -4.15 -22.85 -16.15
N HIS A 287 -4.25 -23.02 -17.47
CA HIS A 287 -3.80 -22.04 -18.48
C HIS A 287 -4.95 -21.37 -19.23
N LEU A 288 -6.14 -21.99 -19.23
CA LEU A 288 -7.29 -21.48 -19.96
C LEU A 288 -7.80 -20.15 -19.38
N GLY A 289 -8.23 -19.26 -20.27
CA GLY A 289 -8.90 -18.02 -19.92
C GLY A 289 -10.38 -18.24 -19.61
N TRP A 290 -11.03 -17.22 -19.05
CA TRP A 290 -12.47 -17.24 -18.80
C TRP A 290 -13.03 -15.83 -18.88
N THR A 291 -14.22 -15.71 -19.46
CA THR A 291 -14.97 -14.45 -19.45
C THR A 291 -16.30 -14.68 -18.75
N SER A 292 -16.63 -13.78 -17.84
CA SER A 292 -17.92 -13.81 -17.16
C SER A 292 -18.49 -12.41 -16.97
N THR A 293 -19.81 -12.36 -16.89
CA THR A 293 -20.54 -11.17 -16.45
C THR A 293 -21.16 -11.52 -15.10
N ARG A 294 -20.89 -10.71 -14.08
CA ARG A 294 -21.48 -10.86 -12.75
C ARG A 294 -22.11 -9.57 -12.28
N SER A 295 -23.07 -9.69 -11.37
CA SER A 295 -23.52 -8.57 -10.56
C SER A 295 -22.63 -8.48 -9.33
N SER A 296 -22.10 -7.29 -9.04
CA SER A 296 -21.53 -7.00 -7.72
C SER A 296 -22.63 -6.92 -6.66
N ASP A 297 -22.24 -6.92 -5.39
CA ASP A 297 -23.16 -6.91 -4.25
C ASP A 297 -24.02 -5.63 -4.23
N ASN A 298 -23.52 -4.54 -4.80
CA ASN A 298 -24.25 -3.28 -5.00
C ASN A 298 -25.20 -3.28 -6.22
N GLY A 299 -25.31 -4.40 -6.96
CA GLY A 299 -26.19 -4.55 -8.14
C GLY A 299 -25.60 -4.08 -9.47
N ASN A 300 -24.40 -3.47 -9.50
CA ASN A 300 -23.75 -3.11 -10.75
C ASN A 300 -23.38 -4.36 -11.55
N LYS A 301 -23.60 -4.32 -12.87
CA LYS A 301 -23.11 -5.35 -13.78
C LYS A 301 -21.66 -5.06 -14.13
N ILE A 302 -20.80 -6.06 -13.95
CA ILE A 302 -19.38 -5.98 -14.26
C ILE A 302 -18.97 -7.13 -15.18
N ASN A 303 -18.07 -6.84 -16.12
CA ASN A 303 -17.48 -7.82 -17.03
C ASN A 303 -16.08 -8.18 -16.55
N MET A 304 -15.79 -9.46 -16.37
CA MET A 304 -14.53 -9.95 -15.87
C MET A 304 -13.90 -10.90 -16.89
N ASN A 305 -12.63 -10.67 -17.21
CA ASN A 305 -11.86 -11.45 -18.19
C ASN A 305 -10.56 -11.89 -17.49
N ILE A 306 -10.31 -13.19 -17.39
CA ILE A 306 -8.99 -13.70 -17.00
C ILE A 306 -8.28 -14.20 -18.25
N ALA A 307 -7.10 -13.64 -18.52
CA ALA A 307 -6.33 -13.94 -19.72
C ALA A 307 -5.81 -15.40 -19.67
N PRO A 308 -5.82 -16.12 -20.80
CA PRO A 308 -5.07 -17.35 -20.92
C PRO A 308 -3.57 -17.05 -20.80
N ASN A 309 -2.79 -17.99 -20.27
CA ASN A 309 -1.34 -17.82 -20.16
C ASN A 309 -0.59 -19.15 -20.23
N PRO A 310 0.61 -19.16 -20.82
CA PRO A 310 1.48 -20.32 -20.78
C PRO A 310 2.09 -20.51 -19.37
N SER A 311 2.87 -21.58 -19.20
CA SER A 311 3.65 -21.80 -17.98
C SER A 311 4.78 -20.79 -17.74
N HIS A 312 5.14 -19.98 -18.74
CA HIS A 312 6.14 -18.92 -18.61
C HIS A 312 5.60 -17.81 -17.70
N LEU A 313 6.02 -17.81 -16.43
CA LEU A 313 5.55 -16.88 -15.42
C LEU A 313 5.81 -15.42 -15.83
N GLU A 314 5.02 -14.50 -15.28
CA GLU A 314 5.06 -13.05 -15.54
C GLU A 314 4.69 -12.58 -16.96
N THR A 315 4.80 -13.43 -17.98
CA THR A 315 4.49 -13.06 -19.39
C THR A 315 3.08 -12.54 -19.61
N VAL A 316 2.11 -13.05 -18.83
CA VAL A 316 0.71 -12.63 -18.90
C VAL A 316 0.50 -11.16 -18.51
N GLY A 317 1.41 -10.56 -17.73
CA GLY A 317 1.30 -9.16 -17.30
C GLY A 317 1.19 -8.20 -18.49
N ALA A 318 2.12 -8.31 -19.46
CA ALA A 318 2.08 -7.49 -20.67
C ALA A 318 0.84 -7.74 -21.53
N VAL A 319 0.36 -8.99 -21.58
CA VAL A 319 -0.88 -9.36 -22.30
C VAL A 319 -2.10 -8.70 -21.66
N VAL A 320 -2.19 -8.70 -20.32
CA VAL A 320 -3.26 -8.04 -19.58
C VAL A 320 -3.28 -6.55 -19.83
N GLU A 321 -2.12 -5.88 -19.83
CA GLU A 321 -2.04 -4.45 -20.14
C GLU A 321 -2.52 -4.17 -21.56
N GLY A 322 -2.10 -4.96 -22.56
CA GLY A 322 -2.57 -4.83 -23.93
C GLY A 322 -4.07 -5.03 -24.10
N ILE A 323 -4.65 -6.07 -23.48
CA ILE A 323 -6.10 -6.32 -23.48
C ILE A 323 -6.85 -5.16 -22.80
N THR A 324 -6.33 -4.67 -21.68
CA THR A 324 -6.90 -3.56 -20.92
C THR A 324 -6.91 -2.29 -21.76
N ARG A 325 -5.78 -1.94 -22.36
CA ARG A 325 -5.65 -0.78 -23.23
C ARG A 325 -6.61 -0.86 -24.41
N ALA A 326 -6.69 -2.02 -25.07
CA ALA A 326 -7.65 -2.21 -26.17
C ALA A 326 -9.10 -2.02 -25.73
N LYS A 327 -9.49 -2.49 -24.54
CA LYS A 327 -10.85 -2.28 -23.98
C LYS A 327 -11.09 -0.82 -23.60
N GLN A 328 -10.09 -0.12 -23.06
CA GLN A 328 -10.16 1.31 -22.76
C GLN A 328 -10.40 2.11 -24.05
N ASP A 329 -9.58 1.90 -25.07
CA ASP A 329 -9.69 2.60 -26.36
C ASP A 329 -11.02 2.27 -27.07
N ALA A 330 -11.46 1.01 -27.05
CA ALA A 330 -12.64 0.57 -27.79
C ALA A 330 -13.98 0.87 -27.10
N HIS A 331 -14.03 0.90 -25.77
CA HIS A 331 -15.29 0.99 -25.01
C HIS A 331 -15.40 2.22 -24.13
N PHE A 332 -14.27 2.80 -23.73
CA PHE A 332 -14.24 3.94 -22.81
C PHE A 332 -13.16 4.96 -23.20
N PRO A 333 -13.11 5.44 -24.46
CA PRO A 333 -12.05 6.33 -24.93
C PRO A 333 -11.95 7.64 -24.12
N ASP A 334 -13.06 8.06 -23.52
CA ASP A 334 -13.15 9.29 -22.72
C ASP A 334 -12.93 9.06 -21.21
N ASP A 335 -12.91 7.81 -20.73
CA ASP A 335 -12.73 7.49 -19.30
C ASP A 335 -12.10 6.11 -19.07
N PHE A 336 -10.78 6.07 -19.07
CA PHE A 336 -10.00 4.84 -18.88
C PHE A 336 -10.19 4.21 -17.48
N SER A 337 -10.70 4.97 -16.49
CA SER A 337 -10.96 4.44 -15.13
C SER A 337 -12.02 3.34 -15.11
N LYS A 338 -12.77 3.15 -16.21
CA LYS A 338 -13.82 2.14 -16.34
C LYS A 338 -13.29 0.72 -16.57
N VAL A 339 -12.00 0.55 -16.87
CA VAL A 339 -11.34 -0.76 -17.05
C VAL A 339 -10.17 -0.86 -16.07
N LEU A 340 -10.20 -1.88 -15.22
CA LEU A 340 -9.17 -2.12 -14.20
C LEU A 340 -8.35 -3.38 -14.50
N PRO A 341 -7.04 -3.25 -14.77
CA PRO A 341 -6.13 -4.39 -14.82
C PRO A 341 -5.76 -4.85 -13.40
N ILE A 342 -5.73 -6.16 -13.19
CA ILE A 342 -5.26 -6.81 -11.97
C ILE A 342 -4.26 -7.91 -12.34
N VAL A 343 -3.06 -7.88 -11.77
CA VAL A 343 -2.03 -8.90 -12.05
C VAL A 343 -1.61 -9.57 -10.75
N VAL A 344 -1.69 -10.90 -10.71
CA VAL A 344 -1.32 -11.73 -9.55
C VAL A 344 -0.04 -12.49 -9.83
N HIS A 345 0.97 -12.24 -9.00
CA HIS A 345 2.34 -12.72 -9.17
C HIS A 345 2.72 -13.76 -8.12
N GLY A 346 3.76 -14.54 -8.42
CA GLY A 346 4.52 -15.26 -7.38
C GLY A 346 5.72 -14.43 -6.93
N ASP A 347 6.10 -14.54 -5.67
CA ASP A 347 7.24 -13.84 -5.05
C ASP A 347 8.57 -14.03 -5.80
N ALA A 348 8.96 -15.27 -6.08
CA ALA A 348 10.23 -15.55 -6.77
C ALA A 348 10.21 -15.07 -8.23
N ALA A 349 9.04 -15.15 -8.87
CA ALA A 349 8.89 -14.83 -10.28
C ALA A 349 8.92 -13.32 -10.55
N ILE A 350 8.18 -12.52 -9.76
CA ILE A 350 8.18 -11.06 -9.91
C ILE A 350 9.57 -10.46 -9.61
N ALA A 351 10.31 -11.03 -8.67
CA ALA A 351 11.66 -10.59 -8.36
C ALA A 351 12.67 -10.93 -9.49
N GLY A 352 12.52 -12.10 -10.11
CA GLY A 352 13.53 -12.66 -11.04
C GLY A 352 13.27 -12.46 -12.53
N GLN A 353 12.05 -12.14 -12.96
CA GLN A 353 11.72 -11.99 -14.38
C GLN A 353 11.76 -10.52 -14.82
N GLY A 354 12.54 -10.23 -15.87
CA GLY A 354 12.71 -8.88 -16.42
C GLY A 354 11.41 -8.22 -16.89
N ILE A 355 10.46 -9.01 -17.38
CA ILE A 355 9.20 -8.51 -17.95
C ILE A 355 8.34 -7.73 -16.95
N ALA A 356 8.42 -8.05 -15.64
CA ALA A 356 7.70 -7.28 -14.63
C ALA A 356 8.19 -5.82 -14.58
N TYR A 357 9.50 -5.62 -14.69
CA TYR A 357 10.12 -4.29 -14.73
C TYR A 357 9.85 -3.57 -16.04
N GLU A 358 9.85 -4.28 -17.18
CA GLU A 358 9.49 -3.72 -18.48
C GLU A 358 8.04 -3.19 -18.48
N VAL A 359 7.09 -3.95 -17.92
CA VAL A 359 5.69 -3.52 -17.80
C VAL A 359 5.58 -2.26 -16.93
N VAL A 360 6.23 -2.23 -15.76
CA VAL A 360 6.22 -1.05 -14.88
C VAL A 360 6.84 0.17 -15.56
N GLN A 361 7.92 -0.01 -16.33
CA GLN A 361 8.57 1.07 -17.08
C GLN A 361 7.63 1.69 -18.13
N MET A 362 6.69 0.91 -18.68
CA MET A 362 5.71 1.36 -19.68
C MET A 362 4.45 1.99 -19.07
N ALA A 363 4.24 1.91 -17.76
CA ALA A 363 2.97 2.24 -17.11
C ALA A 363 2.46 3.67 -17.37
N ASN A 364 3.35 4.62 -17.65
CA ASN A 364 3.00 6.03 -17.94
C ASN A 364 3.17 6.44 -19.40
N LEU A 365 3.59 5.55 -20.31
CA LEU A 365 3.78 5.88 -21.72
C LEU A 365 2.43 6.01 -22.42
N ASP A 366 2.22 7.03 -23.24
CA ASP A 366 0.91 7.29 -23.87
C ASP A 366 0.37 6.12 -24.69
N GLY A 367 1.24 5.35 -25.35
CA GLY A 367 0.84 4.16 -26.12
C GLY A 367 0.53 2.92 -25.28
N TYR A 368 0.86 2.91 -23.98
CA TYR A 368 0.82 1.71 -23.13
C TYR A 368 0.08 1.91 -21.81
N ARG A 369 -0.08 3.15 -21.34
CA ARG A 369 -0.70 3.45 -20.05
C ARG A 369 -2.12 2.91 -19.99
N THR A 370 -2.47 2.40 -18.81
CA THR A 370 -3.79 1.85 -18.46
C THR A 370 -4.40 2.55 -17.25
N ASN A 371 -3.85 3.71 -16.86
CA ASN A 371 -4.21 4.48 -15.64
C ASN A 371 -3.97 3.74 -14.32
N GLY A 372 -3.05 2.78 -14.33
CA GLY A 372 -2.57 2.07 -13.14
C GLY A 372 -3.14 0.66 -13.01
N THR A 373 -2.31 -0.22 -12.46
CA THR A 373 -2.59 -1.65 -12.30
C THR A 373 -2.51 -2.04 -10.84
N ILE A 374 -3.45 -2.87 -10.39
CA ILE A 374 -3.37 -3.46 -9.05
C ILE A 374 -2.53 -4.74 -9.15
N HIS A 375 -1.36 -4.71 -8.54
CA HIS A 375 -0.47 -5.86 -8.44
C HIS A 375 -0.68 -6.56 -7.08
N ILE A 376 -0.87 -7.88 -7.12
CA ILE A 376 -0.97 -8.72 -5.92
C ILE A 376 0.14 -9.75 -5.99
N VAL A 377 1.04 -9.78 -5.01
CA VAL A 377 2.08 -10.80 -4.92
C VAL A 377 1.64 -11.85 -3.90
N VAL A 378 1.44 -13.08 -4.35
CA VAL A 378 1.21 -14.23 -3.47
C VAL A 378 2.56 -14.67 -2.91
N ASN A 379 2.98 -13.99 -1.84
CA ASN A 379 4.27 -14.23 -1.18
C ASN A 379 4.15 -15.37 -0.15
N ASN A 380 4.33 -16.59 -0.65
CA ASN A 380 4.39 -17.81 0.15
C ASN A 380 5.81 -18.12 0.68
N GLN A 381 6.77 -17.20 0.50
CA GLN A 381 8.16 -17.31 0.96
C GLN A 381 8.95 -18.49 0.37
N ILE A 382 8.55 -18.99 -0.81
CA ILE A 382 9.20 -20.14 -1.46
C ILE A 382 8.98 -20.17 -2.98
N GLY A 383 10.08 -20.21 -3.72
CA GLY A 383 10.12 -20.45 -5.17
C GLY A 383 10.42 -21.91 -5.50
N PHE A 384 9.40 -22.75 -5.58
CA PHE A 384 9.55 -24.21 -5.80
C PHE A 384 10.39 -24.87 -4.69
N THR A 385 11.70 -25.09 -4.92
CA THR A 385 12.65 -25.62 -3.93
C THR A 385 13.62 -24.57 -3.40
N THR A 386 13.59 -23.36 -3.96
CA THR A 386 14.42 -22.23 -3.53
C THR A 386 13.72 -21.50 -2.40
N ASN A 387 14.35 -21.49 -1.24
CA ASN A 387 13.87 -20.81 -0.05
C ASN A 387 14.33 -19.35 0.02
N TYR A 388 13.68 -18.59 0.91
CA TYR A 388 13.97 -17.21 1.26
C TYR A 388 15.25 -17.00 2.06
#